data_AF-A0A7W3TIV1-F1
#
_entry.id   AF-A0A7W3TIV1-F1
#
_cell.length_a   1.000
_cell.length_b   1.000
_cell.length_c   1.000
_cell.angle_alpha   90.00
_cell.angle_beta   90.00
_cell.angle_gamma   90.00
#
_symmetry.space_group_name_H-M   'P 1'
#
loop_
_entity.id
_entity.type
_entity.pdbx_description
1 polymer ?
#
loop_
_entity_poly.entity_id
_entity_poly.type
_entity_poly.pdbx_seq_one_letter_code
_entity_poly.pdbx_strand_id
1 'polypeptide(L)'
;GGWRLLTHCNTGTLVSGGGGTALAVVRAAHRAGLLERLWVDETRPLWQGARLTAWEAGREGMPYAVLADAAAGSLFAAGRVDAVLVGADRIAADGAVANKVGTYPLVVLARHHGVPFVVVAPVSTVDPATPSGAGIVIE
;
A
#
# COMPACT_ATOMS: atom_id res chain seq x y z
N GLY A 1 -5.42 16.31 14.49
CA GLY A 1 -5.00 16.10 13.09
C GLY A 1 -5.15 14.62 12.80
N GLY A 2 -5.66 14.25 11.63
CA GLY A 2 -5.72 12.86 11.18
C GLY A 2 -4.56 12.53 10.24
N TRP A 3 -4.40 11.26 9.92
CA TRP A 3 -3.38 10.75 9.02
C TRP A 3 -3.83 10.81 7.56
N ARG A 4 -2.93 11.23 6.68
CA ARG A 4 -3.08 11.15 5.22
C ARG A 4 -2.23 10.00 4.70
N LEU A 5 -2.87 8.85 4.52
CA LEU A 5 -2.21 7.60 4.19
C LEU A 5 -2.25 7.37 2.68
N LEU A 6 -1.17 6.86 2.09
CA LEU A 6 -1.13 6.42 0.70
C LEU A 6 -0.98 4.89 0.63
N THR A 7 -1.73 4.26 -0.26
CA THR A 7 -1.66 2.82 -0.50
C THR A 7 -1.57 2.50 -1.99
N HIS A 8 -1.09 1.30 -2.30
CA HIS A 8 -0.84 0.82 -3.66
C HIS A 8 -1.34 -0.61 -3.84
N CYS A 9 -1.89 -0.94 -5.00
CA CYS A 9 -2.63 -2.19 -5.27
C CYS A 9 -3.90 -2.33 -4.42
N ASN A 10 -4.39 -3.56 -4.26
CA ASN A 10 -5.40 -3.92 -3.28
C ASN A 10 -4.83 -4.88 -2.24
N THR A 11 -5.16 -4.62 -0.98
CA THR A 11 -4.76 -5.40 0.20
C THR A 11 -5.93 -5.59 1.16
N GLY A 12 -7.15 -5.44 0.65
CA GLY A 12 -8.38 -5.56 1.40
C GLY A 12 -8.89 -6.99 1.60
N THR A 13 -10.18 -7.09 1.89
CA THR A 13 -10.86 -8.39 2.10
C THR A 13 -11.00 -9.16 0.79
N LEU A 14 -10.98 -8.49 -0.37
CA LEU A 14 -11.13 -9.14 -1.67
C LEU A 14 -9.91 -9.99 -2.07
N VAL A 15 -8.76 -9.79 -1.43
CA VAL A 15 -7.49 -10.47 -1.76
C VAL A 15 -6.91 -11.24 -0.59
N SER A 16 -7.62 -11.30 0.54
CA SER A 16 -7.20 -12.04 1.72
C SER A 16 -8.33 -12.96 2.18
N GLY A 17 -8.01 -14.11 2.77
CA GLY A 17 -9.00 -14.97 3.43
C GLY A 17 -9.58 -14.37 4.73
N GLY A 18 -9.46 -13.05 4.94
CA GLY A 18 -9.76 -12.34 6.18
C GLY A 18 -9.96 -10.83 5.98
N GLY A 19 -9.56 -10.02 6.96
CA GLY A 19 -9.83 -8.57 7.01
C GLY A 19 -8.97 -7.67 6.11
N GLY A 20 -8.02 -8.23 5.37
CA GLY A 20 -6.96 -7.50 4.64
C GLY A 20 -5.66 -7.37 5.42
N THR A 21 -4.66 -6.73 4.81
CA THR A 21 -3.37 -6.38 5.43
C THR A 21 -3.22 -4.87 5.58
N ALA A 22 -2.59 -4.18 4.64
CA ALA A 22 -2.41 -2.72 4.71
C ALA A 22 -3.75 -1.98 4.76
N LEU A 23 -4.74 -2.38 3.96
CA LEU A 23 -6.08 -1.79 4.03
C LEU A 23 -6.76 -2.06 5.38
N ALA A 24 -6.47 -3.16 6.08
CA ALA A 24 -7.00 -3.41 7.43
C ALA A 24 -6.46 -2.40 8.45
N VAL A 25 -5.20 -1.97 8.32
CA VAL A 25 -4.63 -0.90 9.15
C VAL A 25 -5.31 0.44 8.86
N VAL A 26 -5.51 0.76 7.58
CA VAL A 26 -6.26 1.97 7.17
C VAL A 26 -7.70 1.95 7.72
N ARG A 27 -8.38 0.80 7.65
CA ARG A 27 -9.73 0.59 8.25
C ARG A 27 -9.74 0.85 9.75
N ALA A 28 -8.73 0.35 10.47
CA ALA A 28 -8.62 0.57 11.90
C ALA A 28 -8.44 2.08 12.21
N ALA A 29 -7.59 2.77 11.45
CA ALA A 29 -7.42 4.23 11.59
C ALA A 29 -8.72 5.00 11.28
N HIS A 30 -9.47 4.59 10.25
CA HIS A 30 -10.76 5.19 9.93
C HIS A 30 -11.78 5.03 11.06
N ARG A 31 -11.95 3.81 11.58
CA ARG A 31 -12.88 3.52 12.69
C ARG A 31 -12.51 4.25 13.99
N ALA A 32 -11.23 4.53 14.19
CA ALA A 32 -10.74 5.31 15.31
C ALA A 32 -10.89 6.84 15.11
N GLY A 33 -11.41 7.30 13.98
CA GLY A 33 -11.51 8.74 13.65
C GLY A 33 -10.15 9.39 13.36
N LEU A 34 -9.13 8.58 13.06
CA LEU A 34 -7.75 9.03 12.85
C LEU A 34 -7.39 9.17 11.36
N LEU A 35 -8.24 8.75 10.43
CA LEU A 35 -7.97 8.87 9.00
C LEU A 35 -8.51 10.19 8.43
N GLU A 36 -7.64 11.08 7.98
CA GLU A 36 -8.01 12.32 7.30
C GLU A 36 -8.23 12.11 5.80
N ARG A 37 -7.34 11.31 5.18
CA ARG A 37 -7.38 11.02 3.74
C ARG A 37 -6.72 9.67 3.46
N LEU A 38 -7.34 8.88 2.59
CA LEU A 38 -6.70 7.74 1.94
C LEU A 38 -6.43 8.09 0.47
N TRP A 39 -5.16 8.18 0.09
CA TRP A 39 -4.74 8.25 -1.30
C TRP A 39 -4.57 6.83 -1.84
N VAL A 40 -5.23 6.54 -2.96
CA VAL A 40 -5.22 5.22 -3.59
C VAL A 40 -4.64 5.35 -4.99
N ASP A 41 -3.43 4.82 -5.18
CA ASP A 41 -2.85 4.70 -6.51
C ASP A 41 -3.71 3.80 -7.40
N GLU A 42 -3.97 4.19 -8.65
CA GLU A 42 -4.83 3.43 -9.55
C GLU A 42 -4.34 2.00 -9.80
N THR A 43 -3.01 1.80 -9.76
CA THR A 43 -2.27 0.55 -9.90
C THR A 43 -2.39 -0.08 -11.28
N ARG A 44 -1.77 0.53 -12.29
CA ARG A 44 -1.69 -0.05 -13.64
C ARG A 44 -0.88 -1.36 -13.65
N PRO A 45 -1.15 -2.26 -14.63
CA PRO A 45 -2.17 -2.16 -15.67
C PRO A 45 -3.55 -2.73 -15.26
N LEU A 46 -3.64 -3.41 -14.12
CA LEU A 46 -4.82 -4.18 -13.72
C LEU A 46 -5.86 -3.35 -12.95
N TRP A 47 -5.48 -2.15 -12.53
CA TRP A 47 -6.33 -1.16 -11.86
C TRP A 47 -6.84 -1.62 -10.49
N GLN A 48 -6.05 -2.39 -9.73
CA GLN A 48 -6.52 -2.93 -8.46
C GLN A 48 -6.89 -1.84 -7.46
N GLY A 49 -6.10 -0.76 -7.39
CA GLY A 49 -6.42 0.35 -6.49
C GLY A 49 -7.70 1.07 -6.91
N ALA A 50 -7.80 1.44 -8.19
CA ALA A 50 -8.97 2.14 -8.72
C ALA A 50 -10.27 1.32 -8.70
N ARG A 51 -10.19 -0.01 -8.88
CA ARG A 51 -11.37 -0.87 -8.97
C ARG A 51 -11.75 -1.56 -7.67
N LEU A 52 -10.76 -2.00 -6.90
CA LEU A 52 -10.98 -2.86 -5.73
C LEU A 52 -10.80 -2.07 -4.44
N THR A 53 -9.64 -1.44 -4.24
CA THR A 53 -9.37 -0.65 -3.02
C THR A 53 -10.34 0.51 -2.87
N ALA A 54 -10.59 1.25 -3.96
CA ALA A 54 -11.55 2.34 -3.99
C ALA A 54 -12.98 1.86 -3.69
N TRP A 55 -13.37 0.68 -4.20
CA TRP A 55 -14.68 0.10 -3.93
C TRP A 55 -14.83 -0.28 -2.45
N GLU A 56 -13.82 -0.94 -1.87
CA GLU A 56 -13.79 -1.31 -0.46
C GLU A 56 -13.83 -0.06 0.44
N ALA A 57 -13.01 0.96 0.15
CA ALA A 57 -12.97 2.22 0.88
C ALA A 57 -14.31 2.97 0.80
N GLY A 58 -14.94 3.02 -0.38
CA GLY A 58 -16.25 3.66 -0.58
C GLY A 58 -17.37 2.96 0.17
N ARG A 59 -17.38 1.63 0.23
CA ARG A 59 -18.38 0.86 1.00
C ARG A 59 -18.32 1.12 2.50
N GLU A 60 -17.15 1.49 3.00
CA GLU A 60 -16.93 1.78 4.42
C GLU A 60 -17.02 3.28 4.74
N GLY A 61 -17.29 4.13 3.75
CA GLY A 61 -17.39 5.58 3.97
C GLY A 61 -16.06 6.25 4.29
N MET A 62 -14.93 5.64 3.90
CA MET A 62 -13.62 6.23 4.13
C MET A 62 -13.44 7.51 3.29
N PRO A 63 -12.74 8.53 3.83
CA PRO A 63 -12.38 9.71 3.04
C PRO A 63 -11.24 9.38 2.07
N TYR A 64 -11.54 8.78 0.92
CA TYR A 64 -10.52 8.38 -0.07
C TYR A 64 -10.51 9.24 -1.33
N ALA A 65 -9.43 9.15 -2.11
CA ALA A 65 -9.34 9.67 -3.47
C ALA A 65 -8.39 8.78 -4.28
N VAL A 66 -8.77 8.48 -5.52
CA VAL A 66 -7.95 7.73 -6.48
C VAL A 66 -7.08 8.71 -7.26
N LEU A 67 -5.83 8.34 -7.52
CA LEU A 67 -4.89 9.10 -8.33
C LEU A 67 -4.18 8.18 -9.33
N ALA A 68 -3.70 8.75 -10.43
CA ALA A 68 -2.77 8.06 -11.31
C ALA A 68 -1.47 7.74 -10.57
N ASP A 69 -0.86 6.60 -10.84
CA ASP A 69 0.39 6.17 -10.18
C ASP A 69 1.49 7.26 -10.29
N ALA A 70 1.57 7.93 -11.45
CA ALA A 70 2.52 9.02 -11.70
C ALA A 70 2.25 10.30 -10.91
N ALA A 71 1.04 10.49 -10.38
CA ALA A 71 0.68 11.67 -9.58
C ALA A 71 1.13 11.55 -8.12
N ALA A 72 1.58 10.37 -7.67
CA ALA A 72 2.05 10.17 -6.30
C ALA A 72 3.16 11.15 -5.92
N GLY A 73 4.13 11.37 -6.83
CA GLY A 73 5.23 12.32 -6.62
C GLY A 73 4.77 13.74 -6.28
N SER A 74 3.70 14.22 -6.92
CA SER A 74 3.11 15.54 -6.63
C SER A 74 2.51 15.59 -5.22
N LEU A 75 1.91 14.50 -4.73
CA LEU A 75 1.41 14.43 -3.36
C LEU A 75 2.54 14.44 -2.33
N PHE A 76 3.64 13.71 -2.58
CA PHE A 76 4.81 13.77 -1.71
C PHE A 76 5.42 15.17 -1.67
N ALA A 77 5.64 15.79 -2.84
CA ALA A 77 6.21 17.13 -2.95
C ALA A 77 5.34 18.20 -2.26
N ALA A 78 4.02 18.04 -2.30
CA ALA A 78 3.07 18.92 -1.61
C ALA A 78 2.90 18.60 -0.10
N GLY A 79 3.65 17.64 0.44
CA GLY A 79 3.55 17.23 1.85
C GLY A 79 2.17 16.71 2.22
N ARG A 80 1.50 15.99 1.30
CA ARG A 80 0.12 15.47 1.44
C ARG A 80 0.06 14.01 1.88
N VAL A 81 1.20 13.36 2.08
CA VAL A 81 1.33 11.96 2.50
C VAL A 81 2.12 11.91 3.80
N ASP A 82 1.50 11.36 4.84
CA ASP A 82 2.12 11.21 6.17
C ASP A 82 2.77 9.83 6.35
N ALA A 83 2.24 8.81 5.67
CA ALA A 83 2.82 7.48 5.62
C ALA A 83 2.31 6.72 4.39
N VAL A 84 3.12 5.77 3.92
CA VAL A 84 2.75 4.80 2.89
C VAL A 84 2.54 3.43 3.52
N LEU A 85 1.40 2.80 3.26
CA LEU A 85 1.07 1.46 3.73
C LEU A 85 0.77 0.55 2.53
N VAL A 86 1.56 -0.51 2.35
CA VAL A 86 1.40 -1.49 1.27
C VAL A 86 1.41 -2.93 1.77
N GLY A 87 0.92 -3.83 0.94
CA GLY A 87 1.06 -5.27 1.15
C GLY A 87 2.41 -5.80 0.66
N ALA A 88 2.50 -7.13 0.60
CA ALA A 88 3.58 -7.84 -0.06
C ALA A 88 3.05 -9.13 -0.68
N ASP A 89 3.64 -9.52 -1.81
CA ASP A 89 3.41 -10.82 -2.44
C ASP A 89 4.39 -11.86 -1.89
N ARG A 90 5.64 -11.44 -1.61
CA ARG A 90 6.68 -12.27 -0.97
C ARG A 90 7.69 -11.41 -0.22
N ILE A 91 8.18 -11.90 0.92
CA ILE A 91 9.28 -11.28 1.66
C ILE A 91 10.40 -12.33 1.80
N ALA A 92 11.58 -12.05 1.24
CA ALA A 92 12.75 -12.92 1.35
C ALA A 92 13.38 -12.89 2.75
N ALA A 93 14.32 -13.81 3.03
CA ALA A 93 14.96 -13.93 4.33
C ALA A 93 15.76 -12.68 4.76
N ASP A 94 16.32 -11.93 3.81
CA ASP A 94 17.01 -10.65 4.04
C ASP A 94 16.04 -9.45 4.23
N GLY A 95 14.73 -9.69 4.16
CA GLY A 95 13.69 -8.68 4.24
C GLY A 95 13.38 -7.97 2.92
N ALA A 96 13.98 -8.37 1.80
CA ALA A 96 13.60 -7.84 0.50
C ALA A 96 12.15 -8.20 0.16
N VAL A 97 11.42 -7.23 -0.37
CA VAL A 97 9.97 -7.36 -0.60
C VAL A 97 9.68 -7.36 -2.09
N ALA A 98 9.02 -8.42 -2.56
CA ALA A 98 8.30 -8.39 -3.82
C ALA A 98 6.84 -8.00 -3.56
N ASN A 99 6.36 -7.04 -4.33
CA ASN A 99 4.99 -6.55 -4.31
C ASN A 99 4.63 -6.03 -5.71
N LYS A 100 3.39 -5.61 -5.89
CA LYS A 100 2.90 -5.04 -7.15
C LYS A 100 3.84 -4.00 -7.78
N VAL A 101 4.04 -4.09 -9.09
CA VAL A 101 4.77 -3.09 -9.89
C VAL A 101 4.26 -1.68 -9.57
N GLY A 102 5.17 -0.73 -9.37
CA GLY A 102 4.87 0.61 -8.83
C GLY A 102 5.29 0.80 -7.37
N THR A 103 5.36 -0.29 -6.59
CA THR A 103 5.80 -0.23 -5.18
C THR A 103 7.24 0.29 -5.03
N TYR A 104 8.18 -0.15 -5.87
CA TYR A 104 9.57 0.26 -5.75
C TYR A 104 9.79 1.77 -5.99
N PRO A 105 9.28 2.37 -7.09
CA PRO A 105 9.30 3.83 -7.26
C PRO A 105 8.69 4.58 -6.08
N LEU A 106 7.62 4.05 -5.48
CA LEU A 106 6.97 4.67 -4.33
C LEU A 106 7.85 4.67 -3.08
N VAL A 107 8.62 3.60 -2.83
CA VAL A 107 9.63 3.55 -1.76
C VAL A 107 10.71 4.60 -1.97
N VAL A 108 11.17 4.77 -3.22
CA VAL A 108 12.18 5.79 -3.56
C VAL A 108 11.65 7.20 -3.27
N LEU A 109 10.41 7.49 -3.67
CA LEU A 109 9.74 8.76 -3.37
C LEU A 109 9.59 8.98 -1.86
N ALA A 110 9.08 7.99 -1.14
CA ALA A 110 8.89 8.07 0.30
C ALA A 110 10.21 8.36 1.02
N ARG A 111 11.29 7.66 0.65
CA ARG A 111 12.63 7.92 1.19
C ARG A 111 13.13 9.32 0.86
N HIS A 112 12.96 9.77 -0.39
CA HIS A 112 13.39 11.10 -0.82
C HIS A 112 12.71 12.22 -0.01
N HIS A 113 11.42 12.05 0.31
CA HIS A 113 10.62 13.04 1.04
C HIS A 113 10.57 12.80 2.57
N GLY A 114 11.30 11.81 3.10
CA GLY A 114 11.30 11.50 4.53
C GLY A 114 9.97 10.96 5.07
N VAL A 115 9.14 10.38 4.20
CA VAL A 115 7.85 9.78 4.57
C VAL A 115 8.06 8.30 4.95
N PRO A 116 7.55 7.84 6.11
CA PRO A 116 7.59 6.43 6.49
C PRO A 116 6.92 5.53 5.45
N PHE A 117 7.59 4.44 5.09
CA PHE A 117 7.07 3.40 4.21
C PHE A 117 6.97 2.09 4.99
N VAL A 118 5.76 1.55 5.12
CA VAL A 118 5.47 0.36 5.93
C VAL A 118 4.85 -0.73 5.07
N VAL A 119 5.47 -1.90 5.12
CA VAL A 119 4.94 -3.13 4.54
C VAL A 119 4.15 -3.87 5.61
N VAL A 120 2.90 -4.19 5.30
CA VAL A 120 1.99 -4.94 6.17
C VAL A 120 1.67 -6.27 5.51
N ALA A 121 2.19 -7.36 6.06
CA ALA A 121 2.01 -8.70 5.53
C ALA A 121 1.93 -9.75 6.66
N PRO A 122 1.22 -10.86 6.46
CA PRO A 122 1.24 -11.98 7.39
C PRO A 122 2.59 -12.70 7.36
N VAL A 123 2.92 -13.42 8.44
CA VAL A 123 4.14 -14.23 8.53
C VAL A 123 4.20 -15.28 7.40
N SER A 124 3.06 -15.77 6.92
CA SER A 124 2.98 -16.70 5.79
C SER A 124 3.48 -16.13 4.45
N THR A 125 3.62 -14.81 4.34
CA THR A 125 4.23 -14.16 3.16
C THR A 125 5.75 -14.16 3.21
N VAL A 126 6.34 -14.45 4.39
CA VAL A 126 7.79 -14.58 4.55
C VAL A 126 8.24 -15.92 4.00
N ASP A 127 9.19 -15.89 3.06
CA ASP A 127 9.80 -17.04 2.43
C ASP A 127 11.25 -17.19 2.93
N PRO A 128 11.49 -17.99 4.00
CA PRO A 128 12.82 -18.19 4.54
C PRO A 128 13.73 -19.02 3.61
N ALA A 129 13.18 -19.69 2.59
CA ALA A 129 13.97 -20.49 1.65
C ALA A 129 14.62 -19.64 0.54
N THR A 130 14.12 -18.42 0.32
CA THR A 130 14.69 -17.46 -0.62
C THR A 130 15.63 -16.50 0.14
N PRO A 131 16.96 -16.61 -0.03
CA PRO A 131 17.91 -15.86 0.82
C PRO A 131 17.85 -14.35 0.61
N SER A 132 17.54 -13.89 -0.61
CA SER A 132 17.49 -12.47 -0.94
C SER A 132 16.48 -12.17 -2.04
N GLY A 133 16.16 -10.89 -2.20
CA GLY A 133 15.26 -10.40 -3.26
C GLY A 133 15.68 -10.82 -4.67
N ALA A 134 16.97 -11.05 -4.93
CA ALA A 134 17.47 -11.51 -6.23
C ALA A 134 17.01 -12.93 -6.59
N GLY A 135 16.60 -13.74 -5.61
CA GLY A 135 16.06 -15.08 -5.82
C GLY A 135 14.54 -15.08 -6.08
N ILE A 136 13.86 -13.93 -5.99
CA ILE A 136 12.43 -13.86 -6.25
C ILE A 136 12.19 -13.78 -7.76
N VAL A 137 11.46 -14.76 -8.31
CA VAL A 137 10.99 -14.72 -9.70
C VAL A 137 9.89 -13.67 -9.82
N ILE A 138 10.05 -12.75 -10.76
CA ILE A 138 9.05 -11.74 -11.12
C ILE A 138 8.21 -12.29 -12.28
N GLU A 139 6.89 -12.32 -12.10
CA GLU A 139 5.90 -12.69 -13.12
C GLU A 139 5.74 -11.59 -14.19
#